data_AF-A0A7X9DZE0-F1
#
_entry.id   AF-A0A7X9DZE0-F1
#
_cell.length_a   1.000
_cell.length_b   1.000
_cell.length_c   1.000
_cell.angle_alpha   90.00
_cell.angle_beta   90.00
_cell.angle_gamma   90.00
#
_symmetry.space_group_name_H-M   'P 1'
#
loop_
_entity.id
_entity.type
_entity.pdbx_description
1 polymer ?
#
loop_
_entity_poly.entity_id
_entity_poly.type
_entity_poly.pdbx_seq_one_letter_code
_entity_poly.pdbx_strand_id
1 'polypeptide(L)'
;MKWRAMTWLVILPVLLWLPACSGSDESQDAGQDALDGADGGGDPGGDQGGDNGGDGSGGEGPCRFDPNVAWDVLGEILQMQSKDKRTCVWLHRIGKCPEGWICKAVPFELLSVRIGHDGTVIEESEPKNLTWEPTHHNWADKATIHHEGTTYTLQGGGFGDQYDITASGTVSFGPVTLYPYGP
;
A
#
# COMPACT_ATOMS: atom_id res chain seq x y z
N MET A 1 -22.72 0.50 58.74
CA MET A 1 -21.78 1.09 57.76
C MET A 1 -20.38 0.67 58.18
N LYS A 2 -19.73 -0.24 57.44
CA LYS A 2 -18.36 -0.70 57.71
C LYS A 2 -17.51 -0.42 56.49
N TRP A 3 -16.56 0.50 56.63
CA TRP A 3 -15.54 0.82 55.63
C TRP A 3 -14.50 -0.29 55.62
N ARG A 4 -14.15 -0.83 54.44
CA ARG A 4 -13.01 -1.73 54.26
C ARG A 4 -11.97 -1.06 53.40
N ALA A 5 -10.74 -1.12 53.90
CA ALA A 5 -9.57 -0.42 53.45
C ALA A 5 -8.98 -1.01 52.16
N MET A 6 -8.31 -0.10 51.45
CA MET A 6 -7.34 -0.24 50.38
C MET A 6 -6.46 -1.50 50.43
N THR A 7 -6.19 -2.06 49.25
CA THR A 7 -4.94 -2.79 48.99
C THR A 7 -4.40 -2.29 47.66
N TRP A 8 -3.31 -1.53 47.73
CA TRP A 8 -2.52 -1.10 46.59
C TRP A 8 -1.64 -2.26 46.13
N LEU A 9 -1.73 -2.64 44.86
CA LEU A 9 -0.79 -3.57 44.23
C LEU A 9 0.24 -2.74 43.48
N VAL A 10 1.45 -2.67 44.02
CA VAL A 10 2.63 -2.09 43.39
C VAL A 10 3.20 -3.15 42.44
N ILE A 11 3.18 -2.90 41.13
CA ILE A 11 3.86 -3.73 40.13
C ILE A 11 5.19 -3.04 39.79
N LEU A 12 6.28 -3.72 40.12
CA LEU A 12 7.66 -3.32 39.80
C LEU A 12 7.94 -3.42 38.29
N PRO A 13 8.80 -2.54 37.73
CA PRO A 13 9.24 -2.62 36.34
C PRO A 13 10.31 -3.69 36.16
N VAL A 14 10.09 -4.60 35.21
CA VAL A 14 11.10 -5.54 34.72
C VAL A 14 11.98 -4.78 33.71
N LEU A 15 13.16 -4.35 34.14
CA LEU A 15 14.23 -3.92 33.23
C LEU A 15 14.78 -5.15 32.49
N LEU A 16 14.48 -5.27 31.21
CA LEU A 16 15.15 -6.19 30.30
C LEU A 16 16.45 -5.54 29.79
N TRP A 17 17.57 -6.10 30.25
CA TRP A 17 18.91 -5.89 29.71
C TRP A 17 18.99 -6.43 28.28
N LEU A 18 19.42 -5.60 27.32
CA LEU A 18 19.89 -6.05 26.01
C LEU A 18 21.41 -5.87 25.93
N PRO A 19 22.19 -6.89 25.52
CA PRO A 19 23.61 -6.75 25.30
C PRO A 19 23.89 -5.90 24.05
N ALA A 20 24.79 -4.93 24.21
CA ALA A 20 25.37 -4.16 23.11
C ALA A 20 26.14 -5.09 22.16
N CYS A 21 25.65 -5.27 20.93
CA CYS A 21 26.46 -5.78 19.83
C CYS A 21 27.25 -4.62 19.22
N SER A 22 28.49 -4.52 19.65
CA SER A 22 29.58 -3.86 18.94
C SER A 22 30.00 -4.78 17.79
N GLY A 23 29.79 -4.35 16.55
CA GLY A 23 30.27 -5.02 15.35
C GLY A 23 30.56 -3.97 14.29
N SER A 24 31.79 -3.46 14.31
CA SER A 24 32.40 -2.73 13.20
C SER A 24 33.04 -3.79 12.33
N ASP A 25 32.58 -3.92 11.08
CA ASP A 25 33.33 -4.65 10.06
C ASP A 25 33.39 -3.81 8.78
N GLU A 26 34.64 -3.65 8.37
CA GLU A 26 35.15 -2.91 7.23
C GLU A 26 34.63 -3.53 5.92
N SER A 27 34.14 -2.70 4.99
CA SER A 27 34.03 -3.10 3.58
C SER A 27 35.25 -2.58 2.83
N GLN A 28 36.26 -3.44 2.66
CA GLN A 28 37.34 -3.29 1.70
C GLN A 28 36.80 -3.42 0.27
N ASP A 29 37.07 -2.37 -0.51
CA ASP A 29 37.58 -2.35 -1.89
C ASP A 29 37.54 -3.65 -2.70
N ALA A 30 36.82 -3.63 -3.82
CA ALA A 30 37.24 -4.27 -5.08
C ALA A 30 36.38 -3.78 -6.26
N GLY A 31 37.05 -3.32 -7.32
CA GLY A 31 36.58 -3.59 -8.68
C GLY A 31 36.07 -2.39 -9.48
N GLN A 32 37.01 -1.61 -10.00
CA GLN A 32 36.83 -0.97 -11.30
C GLN A 32 36.54 -2.06 -12.35
N ASP A 33 35.38 -2.01 -13.00
CA ASP A 33 35.18 -2.59 -14.33
C ASP A 33 34.86 -1.45 -15.30
N ALA A 34 35.93 -0.96 -15.92
CA ALA A 34 35.86 -0.22 -17.16
C ALA A 34 36.21 -1.21 -18.28
N LEU A 35 35.21 -1.63 -19.06
CA LEU A 35 35.39 -2.19 -20.40
C LEU A 35 34.14 -1.92 -21.27
N ASP A 36 34.26 -0.86 -22.07
CA ASP A 36 33.99 -0.76 -23.50
C ASP A 36 33.10 -1.85 -24.15
N GLY A 37 31.94 -1.44 -24.64
CA GLY A 37 31.10 -2.17 -25.59
C GLY A 37 30.29 -1.18 -26.42
N ALA A 38 30.48 -1.19 -27.73
CA ALA A 38 30.19 -0.12 -28.65
C ALA A 38 28.72 -0.03 -29.14
N ASP A 39 28.46 1.13 -29.78
CA ASP A 39 27.64 1.42 -30.96
C ASP A 39 26.21 0.85 -31.14
N GLY A 40 25.25 1.78 -31.21
CA GLY A 40 23.91 1.51 -31.76
C GLY A 40 23.06 2.77 -31.84
N GLY A 41 23.32 3.63 -32.82
CA GLY A 41 22.44 4.75 -33.15
C GLY A 41 21.06 4.25 -33.58
N GLY A 42 20.03 4.87 -33.03
CA GLY A 42 18.64 4.64 -33.40
C GLY A 42 17.73 5.71 -32.79
N ASP A 43 17.56 6.80 -33.50
CA ASP A 43 16.36 7.64 -33.46
C ASP A 43 15.80 7.57 -34.90
N PRO A 44 14.49 7.62 -35.20
CA PRO A 44 13.42 8.21 -34.39
C PRO A 44 12.12 7.38 -34.34
N GLY A 45 11.32 7.54 -33.28
CA GLY A 45 9.98 6.94 -33.26
C GLY A 45 9.18 7.44 -32.07
N GLY A 46 8.40 8.50 -32.28
CA GLY A 46 7.47 8.98 -31.27
C GLY A 46 6.41 7.92 -30.94
N ASP A 47 6.28 7.62 -29.67
CA ASP A 47 5.05 7.21 -29.05
C ASP A 47 4.49 8.39 -28.25
N GLN A 48 3.76 9.24 -28.96
CA GLN A 48 2.55 9.80 -28.39
C GLN A 48 1.62 8.62 -28.09
N GLY A 49 1.87 7.93 -26.98
CA GLY A 49 0.97 7.00 -26.34
C GLY A 49 -0.05 7.80 -25.53
N GLY A 50 -0.91 8.53 -26.25
CA GLY A 50 -2.22 8.88 -25.72
C GLY A 50 -2.98 7.60 -25.38
N ASP A 51 -3.90 7.75 -24.44
CA ASP A 51 -5.11 6.94 -24.34
C ASP A 51 -4.90 5.54 -23.77
N ASN A 52 -4.79 5.44 -22.44
CA ASN A 52 -5.38 4.32 -21.69
C ASN A 52 -5.99 4.77 -20.35
N GLY A 53 -6.51 6.00 -20.29
CA GLY A 53 -7.59 6.34 -19.35
C GLY A 53 -8.93 5.72 -19.78
N GLY A 54 -8.89 4.49 -20.31
CA GLY A 54 -9.96 3.81 -21.01
C GLY A 54 -11.11 3.43 -20.07
N ASP A 55 -12.15 4.24 -20.11
CA ASP A 55 -13.51 3.81 -20.42
C ASP A 55 -14.05 2.61 -19.64
N GLY A 56 -14.01 2.65 -18.31
CA GLY A 56 -15.00 1.93 -17.48
C GLY A 56 -15.15 0.41 -17.67
N SER A 57 -14.21 -0.27 -18.34
CA SER A 57 -14.28 -1.71 -18.59
C SER A 57 -13.71 -2.53 -17.43
N GLY A 58 -13.97 -2.07 -16.21
CA GLY A 58 -13.82 -2.94 -15.05
C GLY A 58 -14.75 -4.14 -15.22
N GLY A 59 -14.27 -5.34 -14.87
CA GLY A 59 -15.03 -6.58 -14.98
C GLY A 59 -16.28 -6.63 -14.10
N GLU A 60 -16.86 -7.82 -13.96
CA GLU A 60 -18.08 -8.00 -13.17
C GLU A 60 -17.82 -7.84 -11.66
N GLY A 61 -18.82 -7.34 -10.93
CA GLY A 61 -18.82 -7.26 -9.47
C GLY A 61 -18.62 -5.85 -8.89
N PRO A 62 -18.68 -5.73 -7.55
CA PRO A 62 -18.77 -4.44 -6.86
C PRO A 62 -17.55 -3.53 -7.11
N CYS A 63 -16.34 -4.10 -7.17
CA CYS A 63 -15.13 -3.32 -7.45
C CYS A 63 -14.74 -3.24 -8.93
N ARG A 64 -15.49 -3.91 -9.81
CA ARG A 64 -15.23 -4.02 -11.25
C ARG A 64 -13.76 -4.32 -11.57
N PHE A 65 -13.24 -5.43 -11.06
CA PHE A 65 -11.84 -5.80 -11.28
C PHE A 65 -11.57 -6.19 -12.73
N ASP A 66 -10.41 -5.79 -13.26
CA ASP A 66 -9.90 -6.24 -14.55
C ASP A 66 -9.07 -7.52 -14.35
N PRO A 67 -9.49 -8.67 -14.91
CA PRO A 67 -8.74 -9.92 -14.78
C PRO A 67 -7.40 -9.92 -15.54
N ASN A 68 -7.15 -8.95 -16.43
CA ASN A 68 -5.90 -8.87 -17.18
C ASN A 68 -4.79 -8.12 -16.44
N VAL A 69 -5.12 -7.45 -15.34
CA VAL A 69 -4.14 -6.75 -14.50
C VAL A 69 -3.52 -7.75 -13.52
N ALA A 70 -2.26 -8.10 -13.76
CA ALA A 70 -1.48 -8.92 -12.84
C ALA A 70 -1.11 -8.15 -11.57
N TRP A 71 -0.97 -8.86 -10.46
CA TRP A 71 -0.52 -8.24 -9.21
C TRP A 71 0.94 -7.80 -9.30
N ASP A 72 1.17 -6.50 -9.07
CA ASP A 72 2.48 -5.93 -8.85
C ASP A 72 2.36 -4.88 -7.73
N VAL A 73 3.11 -5.09 -6.63
CA VAL A 73 3.11 -4.17 -5.47
C VAL A 73 3.65 -2.79 -5.82
N LEU A 74 4.33 -2.62 -6.96
CA LEU A 74 4.74 -1.32 -7.48
C LEU A 74 3.90 -0.83 -8.66
N GLY A 75 2.93 -1.64 -9.09
CA GLY A 75 2.03 -1.32 -10.20
C GLY A 75 1.10 -0.15 -9.91
N GLU A 76 0.61 0.45 -10.98
CA GLU A 76 -0.33 1.57 -10.96
C GLU A 76 -1.71 1.17 -10.44
N ILE A 77 -2.13 -0.07 -10.72
CA ILE A 77 -3.41 -0.62 -10.30
C ILE A 77 -3.19 -1.72 -9.27
N LEU A 78 -3.81 -1.58 -8.10
CA LEU A 78 -3.90 -2.66 -7.11
C LEU A 78 -5.35 -3.12 -6.97
N GLN A 79 -5.56 -4.42 -7.07
CA GLN A 79 -6.88 -5.06 -6.95
C GLN A 79 -6.82 -6.09 -5.85
N MET A 80 -7.65 -5.95 -4.81
CA MET A 80 -7.57 -6.76 -3.61
C MET A 80 -8.95 -7.20 -3.13
N GLN A 81 -9.09 -8.45 -2.70
CA GLN A 81 -10.37 -9.01 -2.24
C GLN A 81 -10.22 -9.77 -0.92
N SER A 82 -11.23 -9.69 -0.06
CA SER A 82 -11.35 -10.57 1.09
C SER A 82 -11.67 -12.00 0.66
N LYS A 83 -11.30 -13.00 1.46
CA LYS A 83 -11.57 -14.42 1.17
C LYS A 83 -13.06 -14.75 1.01
N ASP A 84 -13.91 -14.05 1.75
CA ASP A 84 -15.37 -14.20 1.69
C ASP A 84 -16.02 -13.39 0.55
N LYS A 85 -15.23 -12.64 -0.22
CA LYS A 85 -15.64 -11.79 -1.34
C LYS A 85 -16.61 -10.66 -0.97
N ARG A 86 -16.81 -10.40 0.32
CA ARG A 86 -17.70 -9.35 0.83
C ARG A 86 -17.05 -7.98 0.78
N THR A 87 -15.72 -7.92 0.82
CA THR A 87 -14.94 -6.68 0.74
C THR A 87 -13.98 -6.74 -0.43
N CYS A 88 -13.92 -5.66 -1.19
CA CYS A 88 -12.96 -5.51 -2.28
C CYS A 88 -12.45 -4.07 -2.32
N VAL A 89 -11.23 -3.90 -2.82
CA VAL A 89 -10.60 -2.60 -3.02
C VAL A 89 -9.92 -2.59 -4.38
N TRP A 90 -10.22 -1.60 -5.18
CA TRP A 90 -9.47 -1.22 -6.38
C TRP A 90 -8.80 0.12 -6.09
N LEU A 91 -7.49 0.22 -6.34
CA LEU A 91 -6.72 1.46 -6.22
C LEU A 91 -6.06 1.77 -7.55
N HIS A 92 -6.05 3.04 -7.91
CA HIS A 92 -5.21 3.58 -8.97
C HIS A 92 -4.29 4.66 -8.39
N ARG A 93 -3.01 4.50 -8.66
CA ARG A 93 -1.94 5.35 -8.15
C ARG A 93 -0.82 5.47 -9.17
N ILE A 94 0.02 6.49 -9.02
CA ILE A 94 1.21 6.67 -9.86
C ILE A 94 2.46 6.77 -8.99
N GLY A 95 3.53 6.09 -9.43
CA GLY A 95 4.84 6.18 -8.79
C GLY A 95 5.43 7.58 -8.94
N LYS A 96 5.99 8.11 -7.85
CA LYS A 96 6.66 9.43 -7.80
C LYS A 96 8.16 9.31 -7.55
N CYS A 97 8.73 8.11 -7.69
CA CYS A 97 10.18 7.97 -7.63
C CYS A 97 10.81 8.69 -8.83
N PRO A 98 11.80 9.58 -8.62
CA PRO A 98 12.50 10.22 -9.72
C PRO A 98 13.15 9.20 -10.66
N GLU A 99 13.22 9.54 -11.94
CA GLU A 99 13.90 8.72 -12.93
C GLU A 99 15.39 8.54 -12.56
N GLY A 100 15.92 7.33 -12.76
CA GLY A 100 17.30 6.98 -12.42
C GLY A 100 17.59 6.82 -10.92
N TRP A 101 16.56 6.89 -10.05
CA TRP A 101 16.70 6.67 -8.61
C TRP A 101 16.15 5.32 -8.17
N ILE A 102 16.81 4.70 -7.19
CA ILE A 102 16.30 3.51 -6.50
C ILE A 102 15.66 3.98 -5.19
N CYS A 103 14.36 4.22 -5.20
CA CYS A 103 13.63 4.59 -3.99
C CYS A 103 13.48 3.38 -3.06
N LYS A 104 14.06 3.47 -1.86
CA LYS A 104 13.86 2.44 -0.82
C LYS A 104 12.41 2.36 -0.33
N ALA A 105 11.70 3.49 -0.38
CA ALA A 105 10.28 3.60 -0.16
C ALA A 105 9.73 4.34 -1.37
N VAL A 106 9.04 3.65 -2.27
CA VAL A 106 8.50 4.26 -3.49
C VAL A 106 7.35 5.17 -3.07
N PRO A 107 7.45 6.50 -3.27
CA PRO A 107 6.31 7.36 -3.00
C PRO A 107 5.26 7.15 -4.10
N PHE A 108 4.00 7.06 -3.70
CA PHE A 108 2.87 7.00 -4.62
C PHE A 108 1.94 8.19 -4.40
N GLU A 109 1.33 8.68 -5.47
CA GLU A 109 0.15 9.54 -5.41
C GLU A 109 -1.08 8.70 -5.74
N LEU A 110 -2.09 8.72 -4.87
CA LEU A 110 -3.38 8.07 -5.14
C LEU A 110 -4.21 8.97 -6.06
N LEU A 111 -4.72 8.37 -7.13
CA LEU A 111 -5.53 9.07 -8.13
C LEU A 111 -7.01 8.74 -7.96
N SER A 112 -7.33 7.48 -7.65
CA SER A 112 -8.70 7.07 -7.37
C SER A 112 -8.74 5.75 -6.61
N VAL A 113 -9.87 5.51 -5.95
CA VAL A 113 -10.14 4.30 -5.18
C VAL A 113 -11.60 3.91 -5.35
N ARG A 114 -11.85 2.61 -5.41
CA ARG A 114 -13.18 2.01 -5.28
C ARG A 114 -13.15 1.01 -4.14
N ILE A 115 -14.06 1.15 -3.19
CA ILE A 115 -14.17 0.27 -2.03
C ILE A 115 -15.57 -0.34 -2.03
N GLY A 116 -15.63 -1.67 -2.14
CA GLY A 116 -16.86 -2.44 -1.99
C GLY A 116 -16.89 -3.12 -0.62
N HIS A 117 -18.00 -3.00 0.11
CA HIS A 117 -18.25 -3.75 1.33
C HIS A 117 -19.74 -4.09 1.46
N ASP A 118 -20.07 -5.38 1.60
CA ASP A 118 -21.44 -5.85 1.84
C ASP A 118 -22.47 -5.34 0.82
N GLY A 119 -22.08 -5.29 -0.45
CA GLY A 119 -22.93 -4.84 -1.56
C GLY A 119 -23.03 -3.31 -1.70
N THR A 120 -22.43 -2.55 -0.79
CA THR A 120 -22.24 -1.10 -0.95
C THR A 120 -20.91 -0.84 -1.63
N VAL A 121 -20.87 0.11 -2.56
CA VAL A 121 -19.66 0.51 -3.27
C VAL A 121 -19.53 2.03 -3.19
N ILE A 122 -18.35 2.51 -2.82
CA ILE A 122 -17.97 3.91 -2.93
C ILE A 122 -16.85 4.07 -3.96
N GLU A 123 -16.80 5.25 -4.55
CA GLU A 123 -15.71 5.71 -5.41
C GLU A 123 -15.28 7.09 -4.91
N GLU A 124 -13.97 7.31 -4.82
CA GLU A 124 -13.38 8.60 -4.45
C GLU A 124 -12.18 8.87 -5.36
N SER A 125 -12.08 10.10 -5.84
CA SER A 125 -11.04 10.55 -6.77
C SER A 125 -10.62 12.00 -6.57
N GLU A 126 -11.22 12.71 -5.61
CA GLU A 126 -10.81 14.06 -5.26
C GLU A 126 -9.47 13.99 -4.52
N PRO A 127 -8.38 14.59 -5.04
CA PRO A 127 -7.04 14.42 -4.46
C PRO A 127 -6.93 14.80 -2.99
N LYS A 128 -7.69 15.80 -2.52
CA LYS A 128 -7.66 16.22 -1.10
C LYS A 128 -8.19 15.16 -0.13
N ASN A 129 -8.91 14.17 -0.64
CA ASN A 129 -9.52 13.09 0.13
C ASN A 129 -8.65 11.81 0.15
N LEU A 130 -7.53 11.81 -0.57
CA LEU A 130 -6.68 10.64 -0.77
C LEU A 130 -5.27 10.91 -0.29
N THR A 131 -4.73 10.06 0.57
CA THR A 131 -3.32 10.12 0.98
C THR A 131 -2.66 8.76 0.93
N TRP A 132 -1.36 8.75 0.65
CA TRP A 132 -0.48 7.57 0.71
C TRP A 132 0.75 7.88 1.54
N GLU A 133 0.98 7.09 2.56
CA GLU A 133 2.15 7.17 3.43
C GLU A 133 3.06 5.97 3.13
N PRO A 134 4.17 6.17 2.39
CA PRO A 134 5.07 5.09 2.02
C PRO A 134 5.96 4.69 3.20
N THR A 135 6.34 3.42 3.22
CA THR A 135 7.24 2.78 4.20
C THR A 135 8.42 2.12 3.50
N HIS A 136 9.42 1.69 4.28
CA HIS A 136 10.58 0.96 3.74
C HIS A 136 10.10 -0.28 2.98
N HIS A 137 10.43 -0.35 1.69
CA HIS A 137 10.05 -1.38 0.72
C HIS A 137 8.55 -1.48 0.42
N ASN A 138 7.78 -0.47 0.82
CA ASN A 138 6.34 -0.39 0.60
C ASN A 138 5.50 -1.50 1.26
N TRP A 139 6.10 -2.29 2.15
CA TRP A 139 5.47 -3.47 2.76
C TRP A 139 4.42 -3.13 3.83
N ALA A 140 4.49 -1.93 4.39
CA ALA A 140 3.59 -1.44 5.42
C ALA A 140 3.00 -0.08 5.03
N ASP A 141 2.79 0.14 3.74
CA ASP A 141 2.22 1.40 3.26
C ASP A 141 0.81 1.60 3.76
N LYS A 142 0.43 2.86 3.91
CA LYS A 142 -0.89 3.23 4.38
C LYS A 142 -1.56 4.17 3.41
N ALA A 143 -2.72 3.76 2.89
CA ALA A 143 -3.65 4.65 2.22
C ALA A 143 -4.72 5.14 3.20
N THR A 144 -5.02 6.44 3.16
CA THR A 144 -6.18 7.00 3.86
C THR A 144 -7.12 7.65 2.85
N ILE A 145 -8.41 7.32 2.96
CA ILE A 145 -9.47 7.78 2.06
C ILE A 145 -10.58 8.41 2.92
N HIS A 146 -10.96 9.64 2.61
CA HIS A 146 -12.09 10.33 3.25
C HIS A 146 -13.28 10.42 2.29
N HIS A 147 -14.43 9.86 2.66
CA HIS A 147 -15.62 9.88 1.84
C HIS A 147 -16.89 9.98 2.70
N GLU A 148 -17.69 11.03 2.50
CA GLU A 148 -18.98 11.26 3.18
C GLU A 148 -18.95 11.07 4.71
N GLY A 149 -17.89 11.58 5.36
CA GLY A 149 -17.71 11.47 6.82
C GLY A 149 -17.23 10.10 7.31
N THR A 150 -16.88 9.20 6.39
CA THR A 150 -16.18 7.95 6.69
C THR A 150 -14.70 8.08 6.31
N THR A 151 -13.82 7.60 7.19
CA THR A 151 -12.39 7.42 6.91
C THR A 151 -12.12 5.94 6.72
N TYR A 152 -11.62 5.58 5.54
CA TYR A 152 -11.11 4.25 5.23
C TYR A 152 -9.59 4.28 5.36
N THR A 153 -9.05 3.30 6.06
CA THR A 153 -7.60 3.08 6.15
C THR A 153 -7.28 1.71 5.58
N LEU A 154 -6.44 1.69 4.56
CA LEU A 154 -5.86 0.47 3.99
C LEU A 154 -4.39 0.41 4.40
N GLN A 155 -4.00 -0.65 5.10
CA GLN A 155 -2.68 -0.83 5.66
C GLN A 155 -2.03 -2.07 5.06
N GLY A 156 -0.86 -1.91 4.44
CA GLY A 156 -0.04 -3.00 3.92
C GLY A 156 0.48 -3.89 5.04
N GLY A 157 0.55 -5.18 4.74
CA GLY A 157 1.16 -6.23 5.54
C GLY A 157 1.77 -7.31 4.63
N GLY A 158 2.41 -8.32 5.24
CA GLY A 158 2.84 -9.52 4.51
C GLY A 158 3.84 -9.29 3.36
N PHE A 159 4.68 -8.26 3.41
CA PHE A 159 5.61 -7.94 2.30
C PHE A 159 4.90 -7.57 0.98
N GLY A 160 3.69 -6.98 1.07
CA GLY A 160 2.93 -6.54 -0.10
C GLY A 160 2.03 -7.61 -0.71
N ASP A 161 1.83 -8.74 -0.03
CA ASP A 161 0.89 -9.79 -0.44
C ASP A 161 -0.45 -9.74 0.34
N GLN A 162 -0.59 -8.78 1.26
CA GLN A 162 -1.73 -8.66 2.14
C GLN A 162 -1.96 -7.19 2.50
N TYR A 163 -3.22 -6.80 2.60
CA TYR A 163 -3.62 -5.52 3.16
C TYR A 163 -4.78 -5.71 4.14
N ASP A 164 -4.85 -4.89 5.18
CA ASP A 164 -6.03 -4.80 6.05
C ASP A 164 -6.75 -3.49 5.79
N ILE A 165 -8.07 -3.55 5.58
CA ILE A 165 -8.93 -2.37 5.47
C ILE A 165 -9.79 -2.20 6.72
N THR A 166 -9.90 -0.95 7.17
CA THR A 166 -10.83 -0.52 8.21
C THR A 166 -11.63 0.68 7.74
N ALA A 167 -12.85 0.83 8.23
CA ALA A 167 -13.68 2.02 8.07
C ALA A 167 -14.12 2.55 9.45
N SER A 168 -14.13 3.87 9.58
CA SER A 168 -14.55 4.57 10.81
C SER A 168 -15.31 5.85 10.47
N GLY A 169 -16.25 6.27 11.32
CA GLY A 169 -17.10 7.44 11.09
C GLY A 169 -18.54 7.05 10.79
N THR A 170 -19.13 7.59 9.73
CA THR A 170 -20.52 7.30 9.31
C THR A 170 -20.73 5.80 9.06
N VAL A 171 -19.78 5.16 8.38
CA VAL A 171 -19.71 3.70 8.23
C VAL A 171 -18.57 3.17 9.09
N SER A 172 -18.75 1.99 9.69
CA SER A 172 -17.68 1.32 10.43
C SER A 172 -17.66 -0.18 10.20
N PHE A 173 -16.47 -0.69 9.88
CA PHE A 173 -16.16 -2.11 9.78
C PHE A 173 -14.65 -2.35 9.92
N GLY A 174 -14.28 -3.62 10.06
CA GLY A 174 -12.90 -4.09 10.01
C GLY A 174 -12.22 -4.30 11.36
N PRO A 175 -10.94 -4.71 11.35
CA PRO A 175 -10.11 -4.94 10.15
C PRO A 175 -10.62 -6.11 9.29
N VAL A 176 -10.63 -5.91 7.97
CA VAL A 176 -10.87 -6.99 7.00
C VAL A 176 -9.59 -7.20 6.20
N THR A 177 -9.07 -8.41 6.23
CA THR A 177 -7.91 -8.79 5.44
C THR A 177 -8.28 -9.00 3.98
N LEU A 178 -7.49 -8.39 3.10
CA LEU A 178 -7.56 -8.46 1.66
C LEU A 178 -6.29 -9.09 1.11
N TYR A 179 -6.45 -9.83 0.02
CA TYR A 179 -5.38 -10.46 -0.73
C TYR A 179 -5.41 -9.97 -2.18
N PRO A 180 -4.26 -10.00 -2.88
CA PRO A 180 -4.20 -9.80 -4.32
C PRO A 180 -5.32 -10.54 -5.04
N TYR A 181 -6.04 -9.85 -5.91
CA TYR A 181 -7.01 -10.47 -6.77
C TYR A 181 -6.28 -11.35 -7.79
N GLY A 182 -6.47 -12.66 -7.69
CA GLY A 182 -6.15 -13.62 -8.74
C GLY A 182 -7.46 -14.02 -9.42
N PRO A 183 -7.64 -13.77 -10.74
CA PRO A 183 -8.81 -14.21 -11.49
C PRO A 183 -8.95 -15.74 -11.56
#